data_AF-A0A838J5L5-F1
#
_entry.id   AF-A0A838J5L5-F1
#
_cell.length_a   1.000
_cell.length_b   1.000
_cell.length_c   1.000
_cell.angle_alpha   90.00
_cell.angle_beta   90.00
_cell.angle_gamma   90.00
#
_symmetry.space_group_name_H-M   'P 1'
#
loop_
_entity.id
_entity.type
_entity.pdbx_description
1 polymer ?
#
loop_
_entity_poly.entity_id
_entity_poly.type
_entity_poly.pdbx_seq_one_letter_code
_entity_poly.pdbx_strand_id
1 'polypeptide(L)'
;MTYRFAQERQDYTDFATGRVFHSIPGRTAFPVRLAGEIFQRCVALYQQGGGHVPCILYDPCCGGASLLSAVAYLHWPVLEQVIGS
;
A
#
# COMPACT_ATOMS: atom_id res chain seq x y z
N MET A 1 1.97 -1.77 -18.35
CA MET A 1 0.66 -1.27 -17.89
C MET A 1 0.79 0.20 -17.51
N THR A 2 -0.16 1.04 -17.90
CA THR A 2 -0.14 2.48 -17.57
C THR A 2 -0.70 2.73 -16.17
N TYR A 3 -0.06 3.63 -15.41
CA TYR A 3 -0.55 4.12 -14.12
C TYR A 3 -1.84 4.91 -14.30
N ARG A 4 -2.89 4.58 -13.54
CA ARG A 4 -4.20 5.23 -13.59
C ARG A 4 -4.39 6.20 -12.42
N PHE A 5 -3.83 5.88 -11.26
CA PHE A 5 -3.97 6.64 -10.03
C PHE A 5 -2.65 7.30 -9.61
N ALA A 6 -1.55 6.56 -9.55
CA ALA A 6 -0.22 7.10 -9.23
C ALA A 6 0.46 7.65 -10.50
N GLN A 7 -0.17 8.60 -11.18
CA GLN A 7 0.27 9.14 -12.47
C GLN A 7 1.57 9.94 -12.35
N GLU A 8 1.70 10.71 -11.28
CA GLU A 8 2.90 11.46 -10.97
C GLU A 8 3.91 10.61 -10.21
N ARG A 9 5.20 10.83 -10.48
CA ARG A 9 6.28 10.26 -9.68
C ARG A 9 6.61 11.25 -8.57
N GLN A 10 6.07 11.00 -7.39
CA GLN A 10 6.41 11.74 -6.19
C GLN A 10 7.73 11.24 -5.59
N ASP A 11 8.27 12.01 -4.64
CA ASP A 11 9.35 11.55 -3.78
C ASP A 11 8.79 10.59 -2.72
N TYR A 12 9.21 9.33 -2.78
CA TYR A 12 8.83 8.29 -1.83
C TYR A 12 9.98 7.86 -0.94
N THR A 13 11.05 8.66 -0.85
CA THR A 13 12.28 8.16 -0.25
C THR A 13 12.13 7.88 1.25
N ASP A 14 11.23 8.56 1.96
CA ASP A 14 10.93 8.24 3.37
C ASP A 14 10.26 6.88 3.56
N PHE A 15 9.60 6.36 2.52
CA PHE A 15 8.96 5.05 2.50
C PHE A 15 9.92 3.91 2.08
N ALA A 16 11.18 4.22 1.80
CA ALA A 16 12.18 3.20 1.49
C ALA A 16 12.50 2.36 2.74
N THR A 17 12.45 1.04 2.61
CA THR A 17 12.90 0.12 3.67
C THR A 17 14.38 0.33 3.95
N GLY A 18 14.77 0.44 5.21
CA GLY A 18 16.11 0.83 5.66
C GLY A 18 16.26 2.31 6.00
N ARG A 19 15.18 3.11 5.85
CA ARG A 19 15.06 4.45 6.43
C ARG A 19 14.08 4.45 7.60
N VAL A 20 12.84 4.89 7.37
CA VAL A 20 11.80 4.89 8.40
C VAL A 20 11.24 3.49 8.58
N PHE A 21 10.89 2.81 7.48
CA PHE A 21 10.47 1.42 7.53
C PHE A 21 11.65 0.47 7.68
N HIS A 22 11.47 -0.58 8.47
CA HIS A 22 12.51 -1.58 8.69
C HIS A 22 12.79 -2.40 7.43
N SER A 23 14.07 -2.67 7.17
CA SER A 23 14.52 -3.69 6.21
C SER A 23 14.81 -4.99 6.93
N ILE A 24 14.37 -6.13 6.39
CA ILE A 24 14.61 -7.47 6.95
C ILE A 24 15.43 -8.29 5.96
N PRO A 25 16.58 -8.89 6.36
CA PRO A 25 17.35 -9.77 5.50
C PRO A 25 16.50 -10.91 4.92
N GLY A 26 16.68 -11.20 3.63
CA GLY A 26 15.89 -12.23 2.94
C GLY A 26 14.44 -11.84 2.62
N ARG A 27 14.03 -10.59 2.87
CA ARG A 27 12.73 -10.03 2.45
C ARG A 27 12.94 -8.89 1.44
N THR A 28 12.06 -8.81 0.46
CA THR A 28 12.11 -7.79 -0.60
C THR A 28 11.29 -6.56 -0.25
N ALA A 29 11.82 -5.40 -0.61
CA ALA A 29 11.05 -4.16 -0.61
C ALA A 29 10.07 -4.17 -1.80
N PHE A 30 8.91 -3.53 -1.63
CA PHE A 30 7.95 -3.33 -2.71
C PHE A 30 8.02 -1.89 -3.24
N PRO A 31 7.98 -1.65 -4.57
CA PRO A 31 8.01 -0.29 -5.12
C PRO A 31 6.79 0.53 -4.67
N VAL A 32 7.03 1.59 -3.90
CA VAL A 32 5.99 2.39 -3.23
C VAL A 32 4.96 2.98 -4.21
N ARG A 33 5.41 3.50 -5.36
CA ARG A 33 4.51 4.02 -6.39
C ARG A 33 3.57 2.94 -6.95
N LEU A 34 4.10 1.73 -7.15
CA LEU A 34 3.30 0.60 -7.63
C LEU A 34 2.33 0.11 -6.54
N ALA A 35 2.75 0.13 -5.27
CA ALA A 35 1.89 -0.21 -4.15
C ALA A 35 0.64 0.67 -4.10
N GLY A 36 0.81 2.00 -4.17
CA GLY A 36 -0.30 2.95 -4.20
C GLY A 36 -1.21 2.75 -5.41
N GLU A 37 -0.63 2.52 -6.60
CA GLU A 37 -1.39 2.24 -7.82
C GLU A 37 -2.28 0.99 -7.70
N ILE A 38 -1.73 -0.11 -7.18
CA ILE A 38 -2.48 -1.36 -6.99
C ILE A 38 -3.57 -1.15 -5.95
N PHE A 39 -3.24 -0.53 -4.81
CA PHE A 39 -4.20 -0.30 -3.75
C PHE A 39 -5.37 0.58 -4.21
N GLN A 40 -5.12 1.69 -4.90
CA GLN A 40 -6.17 2.58 -5.39
C GLN A 40 -7.05 1.90 -6.45
N ARG A 41 -6.49 0.98 -7.27
CA ARG A 41 -7.30 0.11 -8.14
C ARG A 41 -8.22 -0.79 -7.33
N CYS A 42 -7.71 -1.43 -6.29
CA CYS A 42 -8.51 -2.29 -5.41
C CYS A 42 -9.64 -1.51 -4.72
N VAL A 43 -9.36 -0.32 -4.19
CA VAL A 43 -10.39 0.56 -3.58
C VAL A 43 -11.45 0.94 -4.59
N ALA A 44 -11.06 1.34 -5.81
CA ALA A 44 -12.01 1.69 -6.86
C ALA A 44 -12.93 0.50 -7.23
N LEU A 45 -12.37 -0.69 -7.37
CA LEU A 45 -13.14 -1.92 -7.63
C LEU A 45 -14.05 -2.28 -6.45
N TYR A 46 -13.55 -2.14 -5.23
CA TYR A 46 -14.32 -2.39 -4.01
C TYR A 46 -15.54 -1.46 -3.91
N GLN A 47 -15.35 -0.17 -4.15
CA GLN A 47 -16.44 0.82 -4.18
C GLN A 47 -17.44 0.56 -5.31
N GLN A 48 -16.97 0.16 -6.50
CA GLN A 48 -17.85 -0.26 -7.60
C GLN A 48 -18.72 -1.47 -7.23
N GLY A 49 -18.21 -2.36 -6.38
CA GLY A 49 -18.95 -3.50 -5.83
C GLY A 49 -19.89 -3.15 -4.67
N GLY A 50 -20.06 -1.88 -4.31
CA GLY A 50 -20.88 -1.45 -3.17
C GLY A 50 -20.15 -1.43 -1.82
N GLY A 51 -18.83 -1.65 -1.82
CA GLY A 51 -17.98 -1.46 -0.66
C GLY A 51 -17.87 0.01 -0.25
N HIS A 52 -17.68 0.26 1.03
CA HIS A 52 -17.58 1.62 1.59
C HIS A 52 -16.19 1.86 2.19
N VAL A 53 -15.72 3.10 2.09
CA VAL A 53 -14.52 3.56 2.78
C VAL A 53 -14.93 4.45 3.97
N PRO A 54 -14.18 4.48 5.09
CA PRO A 54 -12.95 3.72 5.35
C PRO A 54 -13.19 2.20 5.37
N CYS A 55 -12.21 1.41 4.90
CA CYS A 55 -12.33 -0.06 4.82
C CYS A 55 -11.22 -0.79 5.58
N ILE A 56 -11.40 -2.08 5.82
CA ILE A 56 -10.37 -2.94 6.42
C ILE A 56 -9.43 -3.44 5.31
N LEU A 57 -8.13 -3.17 5.45
CA LEU A 57 -7.08 -3.74 4.60
C LEU A 57 -6.46 -4.95 5.29
N TYR A 58 -6.51 -6.10 4.62
CA TYR A 58 -5.90 -7.34 5.09
C TYR A 58 -4.85 -7.85 4.09
N ASP A 59 -3.61 -8.03 4.55
CA ASP A 59 -2.55 -8.72 3.82
C ASP A 59 -2.21 -10.04 4.54
N PRO A 60 -2.72 -11.18 4.06
CA PRO A 60 -2.50 -12.49 4.68
C PRO A 60 -1.08 -13.03 4.48
N CYS A 61 -0.24 -12.34 3.70
CA CYS A 61 1.09 -12.78 3.35
C CYS A 61 2.08 -11.61 3.46
N CYS A 62 1.96 -10.83 4.55
CA CYS A 62 2.59 -9.51 4.61
C CYS A 62 4.11 -9.58 4.64
N GLY A 63 4.70 -10.71 5.05
CA GLY A 63 6.13 -10.96 4.95
C GLY A 63 6.96 -9.91 5.69
N GLY A 64 7.70 -9.08 4.95
CA GLY A 64 8.47 -7.97 5.53
C GLY A 64 7.65 -6.69 5.76
N ALA A 65 6.34 -6.72 5.54
CA ALA A 65 5.37 -5.63 5.64
C ALA A 65 5.67 -4.37 4.79
N SER A 66 6.67 -4.40 3.91
CA SER A 66 7.07 -3.22 3.12
C SER A 66 5.92 -2.66 2.27
N LEU A 67 5.15 -3.54 1.63
CA LEU A 67 3.94 -3.19 0.88
C LEU A 67 2.84 -2.65 1.80
N LEU A 68 2.49 -3.42 2.83
CA LEU A 68 1.39 -3.11 3.76
C LEU A 68 1.61 -1.77 4.46
N SER A 69 2.81 -1.53 4.99
CA SER A 69 3.18 -0.29 5.67
C SER A 69 3.15 0.92 4.74
N ALA A 70 3.67 0.79 3.52
CA ALA A 70 3.65 1.90 2.56
C ALA A 70 2.23 2.31 2.16
N VAL A 71 1.36 1.33 1.87
CA VAL A 71 -0.05 1.59 1.55
C VAL A 71 -0.79 2.18 2.73
N ALA A 72 -0.62 1.61 3.93
CA ALA A 72 -1.30 2.06 5.14
C ALA A 72 -0.99 3.54 5.45
N TYR A 73 0.28 3.94 5.38
CA TYR A 73 0.66 5.33 5.63
C TYR A 73 0.21 6.28 4.51
N LEU A 74 0.39 5.91 3.24
CA LEU A 74 0.02 6.79 2.11
C LEU A 74 -1.49 7.00 1.97
N HIS A 75 -2.28 6.02 2.41
CA HIS A 75 -3.72 5.99 2.18
C HIS A 75 -4.52 5.84 3.48
N TRP A 76 -3.94 6.26 4.61
CA TRP A 76 -4.58 6.20 5.93
C TRP A 76 -6.04 6.70 5.96
N PRO A 77 -6.42 7.81 5.30
CA PRO A 77 -7.79 8.32 5.37
C PRO A 77 -8.87 7.39 4.78
N VAL A 78 -8.49 6.41 3.95
CA VAL A 78 -9.44 5.45 3.36
C VAL A 78 -9.44 4.10 4.08
N LEU A 79 -8.70 3.97 5.18
CA LEU A 79 -8.55 2.74 5.95
C LEU A 79 -9.11 2.88 7.36
N GLU A 80 -9.93 1.92 7.77
CA GLU A 80 -10.43 1.78 9.14
C GLU A 80 -9.45 0.96 9.99
N GLN A 81 -8.94 -0.11 9.41
CA GLN A 81 -8.05 -1.06 10.08
C GLN A 81 -7.07 -1.67 9.08
N VAL A 82 -5.87 -2.00 9.57
CA VAL A 82 -4.81 -2.67 8.82
C VAL A 82 -4.44 -3.95 9.54
N ILE A 83 -4.53 -5.09 8.85
CA ILE A 83 -4.26 -6.42 9.38
C ILE A 83 -3.17 -7.07 8.51
N GLY A 84 -2.15 -7.64 9.16
CA GLY A 84 -1.11 -8.44 8.51
C GLY A 84 -0.87 -9.76 9.26
N SER A 85 -0.47 -10.82 8.55
CA SER A 85 -0.07 -12.12 9.12
C SER A 85 1.21 -12.67 8.51
#